data_AF-A0A0P8WL26-F1
#
_entry.id   AF-A0A0P8WL26-F1
#
_cell.length_a   1.000
_cell.length_b   1.000
_cell.length_c   1.000
_cell.angle_alpha   90.00
_cell.angle_beta   90.00
_cell.angle_gamma   90.00
#
_symmetry.space_group_name_H-M   'P 1'
#
loop_
_entity.id
_entity.type
_entity.pdbx_description
1 polymer ?
#
loop_
_entity_poly.entity_id
_entity_poly.type
_entity_poly.pdbx_seq_one_letter_code
_entity_poly.pdbx_strand_id
1 'polypeptide(L)'
;MGNNFETDVKKTSASLYKSIDYSGFIERAFARGADFAIAAAAGYFIYKLEGITFALLFGFIFDMLHRIIFTYIWGATIGKLLFGVRVISRNSGKLVLGQVIIREFSKYISGAFLNFGYITIIFSRRKRSWHDMVACTVVTSGGRDEAIYARKVYKDSPEKWNMPASASVTFIFTAALIFLVIKTSAYILHDIGMIGFVPVRDTYPEEFTYNVPSSSIVSDSFIKDIIQLGDTDGDGNYEVFKEGIKMGETSINDIRFLSGKPADGKLGILTENRVIQYRLLDMNLDKRDELAVLYEDKSISIYSLIESSREIAKFGPIGLETIISVFKGRLQSNGPCSFYILGDKNKLSVVNIVEGKAECKDYILPGSYNFISADIGIFNDEGYLAAVTEDNRLVFYSFDGNFFNIDKEMDMNIKGKINITIKDINADGKNEMVVMSPLASDRHNGVFAAYDVSGDKIKKIWEGGRTYYHEKQDIVFFLADGADVDKDKRFEAYLVSPGISGDAGKTALFMFESDNNLFKANDILRALSFNR
;
A
#
# COMPACT_ATOMS: atom_id res chain seq x y z
N MET A 1 66.46 19.76 -35.07
CA MET A 1 65.43 20.58 -35.74
C MET A 1 63.97 20.15 -35.46
N GLY A 2 63.68 19.08 -34.69
CA GLY A 2 62.30 18.62 -34.43
C GLY A 2 61.49 19.35 -33.35
N ASN A 3 62.13 19.95 -32.33
CA ASN A 3 61.40 20.56 -31.20
C ASN A 3 60.75 21.91 -31.51
N ASN A 4 61.30 22.70 -32.44
CA ASN A 4 60.75 24.02 -32.79
C ASN A 4 59.51 23.90 -33.69
N PHE A 5 59.48 22.91 -34.59
CA PHE A 5 58.36 22.69 -35.49
C PHE A 5 57.10 22.21 -34.73
N GLU A 6 57.27 21.33 -33.75
CA GLU A 6 56.13 20.82 -32.95
C GLU A 6 55.60 21.88 -31.97
N THR A 7 56.47 22.75 -31.45
CA THR A 7 56.07 23.87 -30.59
C THR A 7 55.41 25.00 -31.37
N ASP A 8 55.86 25.29 -32.60
CA ASP A 8 55.22 26.26 -33.48
C ASP A 8 53.87 25.77 -34.01
N VAL A 9 53.73 24.49 -34.39
CA VAL A 9 52.42 23.92 -34.75
C VAL A 9 51.43 23.93 -33.57
N LYS A 10 51.90 23.66 -32.34
CA LYS A 10 51.08 23.77 -31.13
C LYS A 10 50.68 25.22 -30.80
N LYS A 11 51.56 26.20 -31.02
CA LYS A 11 51.25 27.63 -30.83
C LYS A 11 50.27 28.14 -31.90
N THR A 12 50.48 27.79 -33.16
CA THR A 12 49.61 28.19 -34.28
C THR A 12 48.22 27.57 -34.15
N SER A 13 48.11 26.28 -33.86
CA SER A 13 46.82 25.63 -33.59
C SER A 13 46.11 26.22 -32.36
N ALA A 14 46.83 26.51 -31.27
CA ALA A 14 46.26 27.17 -30.10
C ALA A 14 45.72 28.58 -30.39
N SER A 15 46.33 29.32 -31.31
CA SER A 15 45.84 30.63 -31.76
C SER A 15 44.59 30.53 -32.64
N LEU A 16 44.53 29.55 -33.55
CA LEU A 16 43.37 29.23 -34.39
C LEU A 16 42.14 28.80 -33.58
N TYR A 17 42.33 28.07 -32.48
CA TYR A 17 41.19 27.68 -31.65
C TYR A 17 40.64 28.84 -30.81
N LYS A 18 41.39 29.92 -30.58
CA LYS A 18 40.94 31.10 -29.85
C LYS A 18 40.04 32.04 -30.67
N SER A 19 40.09 31.94 -32.00
CA SER A 19 39.23 32.75 -32.88
C SER A 19 37.82 32.19 -33.02
N ILE A 20 37.58 30.95 -32.57
CA ILE A 20 36.24 30.34 -32.61
C ILE A 20 35.43 30.78 -31.40
N ASP A 21 34.22 31.29 -31.63
CA ASP A 21 33.31 31.61 -30.54
C ASP A 21 32.61 30.35 -30.02
N TYR A 22 33.06 29.86 -28.86
CA TYR A 22 32.47 28.69 -28.21
C TYR A 22 31.27 29.09 -27.34
N SER A 23 30.24 28.26 -27.39
CA SER A 23 29.03 28.47 -26.59
C SER A 23 29.24 28.13 -25.12
N GLY A 24 28.97 29.09 -24.24
CA GLY A 24 29.07 28.96 -22.79
C GLY A 24 27.89 28.26 -22.13
N PHE A 25 27.94 28.21 -20.80
CA PHE A 25 26.93 27.52 -20.00
C PHE A 25 25.57 28.23 -20.09
N ILE A 26 25.56 29.56 -20.01
CA ILE A 26 24.33 30.37 -19.95
C ILE A 26 23.54 30.25 -21.26
N GLU A 27 24.22 30.37 -22.40
CA GLU A 27 23.60 30.27 -23.73
C GLU A 27 22.98 28.88 -23.95
N ARG A 28 23.65 27.83 -23.45
CA ARG A 28 23.14 26.46 -23.49
C ARG A 28 21.99 26.22 -22.52
N ALA A 29 22.00 26.87 -21.35
CA ALA A 29 20.94 26.80 -20.36
C ALA A 29 19.65 27.46 -20.88
N PHE A 30 19.74 28.65 -21.49
CA PHE A 30 18.60 29.31 -22.13
C PHE A 30 18.04 28.50 -23.30
N ALA A 31 18.92 27.95 -24.16
CA ALA A 31 18.50 27.04 -25.21
C ALA A 31 17.76 25.82 -24.66
N ARG A 32 18.22 25.26 -23.53
CA ARG A 32 17.54 24.13 -22.87
C ARG A 32 16.19 24.54 -22.27
N GLY A 33 16.09 25.73 -21.70
CA GLY A 33 14.82 26.27 -21.19
C GLY A 33 13.77 26.40 -22.29
N ALA A 34 14.16 26.90 -23.47
CA ALA A 34 13.27 26.97 -24.64
C ALA A 34 12.82 25.57 -25.12
N ASP A 35 13.75 24.61 -25.21
CA ASP A 35 13.41 23.22 -25.56
C ASP A 35 12.46 22.59 -24.52
N PHE A 36 12.65 22.88 -23.23
CA PHE A 36 11.79 22.37 -22.16
C PHE A 36 10.39 22.97 -22.22
N ALA A 37 10.24 24.26 -22.49
CA ALA A 37 8.93 24.91 -22.63
C ALA A 37 8.09 24.26 -23.75
N ILE A 38 8.72 23.93 -24.88
CA ILE A 38 8.06 23.24 -26.01
C ILE A 38 7.59 21.84 -25.57
N ALA A 39 8.46 21.07 -24.91
CA ALA A 39 8.10 19.74 -24.42
C ALA A 39 7.02 19.76 -23.32
N ALA A 40 7.08 20.74 -22.41
CA ALA A 40 6.11 20.91 -21.33
C ALA A 40 4.72 21.30 -21.86
N ALA A 41 4.65 22.16 -22.87
CA ALA A 41 3.39 22.49 -23.52
C ALA A 41 2.75 21.25 -24.15
N ALA A 42 3.51 20.46 -24.92
CA ALA A 42 3.02 19.21 -25.49
C ALA A 42 2.60 18.20 -24.41
N GLY A 43 3.40 18.05 -23.35
CA GLY A 43 3.10 17.17 -22.21
C GLY A 43 1.82 17.56 -21.46
N TYR A 44 1.54 18.87 -21.30
CA TYR A 44 0.32 19.35 -20.66
C TYR A 44 -0.95 18.97 -21.43
N PHE A 45 -0.92 19.05 -22.76
CA PHE A 45 -2.05 18.61 -23.59
C PHE A 45 -2.29 17.10 -23.47
N ILE A 46 -1.22 16.30 -23.50
CA ILE A 46 -1.32 14.84 -23.32
C ILE A 46 -1.81 14.48 -21.92
N TYR A 47 -1.35 15.18 -20.88
CA TYR A 47 -1.82 15.01 -19.50
C TYR A 47 -3.33 15.18 -19.38
N LYS A 48 -3.90 16.19 -20.05
CA LYS A 48 -5.35 16.42 -20.06
C LYS A 48 -6.15 15.32 -20.76
N LEU A 49 -5.55 14.60 -21.71
CA LEU A 49 -6.24 13.57 -22.50
C LEU A 49 -6.12 12.18 -21.88
N GLU A 50 -4.91 11.81 -21.44
CA GLU A 50 -4.54 10.42 -21.13
C GLU A 50 -3.99 10.23 -19.71
N GLY A 51 -3.94 11.31 -18.91
CA GLY A 51 -3.45 11.28 -17.53
C GLY A 51 -1.92 11.36 -17.38
N ILE A 52 -1.46 11.38 -16.12
CA ILE A 52 -0.07 11.76 -15.77
C ILE A 52 0.97 10.73 -16.20
N THR A 53 0.68 9.44 -16.06
CA THR A 53 1.62 8.36 -16.42
C THR A 53 1.96 8.39 -17.91
N PHE A 54 0.94 8.52 -18.76
CA PHE A 54 1.12 8.56 -20.21
C PHE A 54 1.82 9.86 -20.65
N ALA A 55 1.47 10.99 -20.04
CA ALA A 55 2.12 12.28 -20.31
C ALA A 55 3.63 12.27 -20.01
N LEU A 56 4.04 11.64 -18.90
CA LEU A 56 5.45 11.54 -18.52
C LEU A 56 6.24 10.64 -19.49
N LEU A 57 5.69 9.47 -19.86
CA LEU A 57 6.33 8.55 -20.81
C LEU A 57 6.46 9.18 -22.21
N PHE A 58 5.37 9.78 -22.70
CA PHE A 58 5.36 10.47 -23.98
C PHE A 58 6.36 11.63 -23.98
N GLY A 59 6.35 12.48 -22.94
CA GLY A 59 7.25 13.61 -22.81
C GLY A 59 8.73 13.20 -22.83
N PHE A 60 9.08 12.10 -22.16
CA PHE A 60 10.43 11.56 -22.15
C PHE A 60 10.89 11.08 -23.54
N ILE A 61 10.07 10.27 -24.23
CA ILE A 61 10.39 9.73 -25.56
C ILE A 61 10.48 10.88 -26.58
N PHE A 62 9.54 11.82 -26.52
CA PHE A 62 9.49 12.98 -27.40
C PHE A 62 10.73 13.86 -27.25
N ASP A 63 11.14 14.23 -26.02
CA ASP A 63 12.35 15.03 -25.78
C ASP A 63 13.60 14.33 -26.31
N MET A 64 13.71 13.01 -26.13
CA MET A 64 14.86 12.23 -26.62
C MET A 64 14.93 12.20 -28.15
N LEU A 65 13.82 11.88 -28.83
CA LEU A 65 13.77 11.82 -30.29
C LEU A 65 13.99 13.20 -30.92
N HIS A 66 13.34 14.23 -30.38
CA HIS A 66 13.52 15.62 -30.80
C HIS A 66 15.00 16.01 -30.80
N ARG A 67 15.73 15.73 -29.71
CA ARG A 67 17.14 16.09 -29.61
C ARG A 67 18.03 15.36 -30.61
N ILE A 68 17.84 14.05 -30.78
CA ILE A 68 18.65 13.24 -31.69
C ILE A 68 18.43 13.69 -33.13
N ILE A 69 17.16 13.78 -33.56
CA ILE A 69 16.81 14.12 -34.94
C ILE A 69 17.31 15.53 -35.29
N PHE A 70 16.98 16.53 -34.46
CA PHE A 70 17.32 17.92 -34.76
C PHE A 70 18.84 18.16 -34.72
N THR A 71 19.53 17.57 -33.73
CA THR A 71 20.99 17.71 -33.63
C THR A 71 21.71 17.00 -34.78
N TYR A 72 21.20 15.87 -35.26
CA TYR A 72 21.79 15.17 -36.39
C TYR A 72 21.62 15.95 -37.71
N ILE A 73 20.42 16.46 -37.99
CA ILE A 73 20.10 17.13 -39.25
C ILE A 73 20.69 18.55 -39.29
N TRP A 74 20.45 19.35 -38.25
CA TRP A 74 20.77 20.78 -38.25
C TRP A 74 21.99 21.15 -37.40
N GLY A 75 22.54 20.19 -36.66
CA GLY A 75 23.59 20.46 -35.66
C GLY A 75 23.05 21.23 -34.45
N ALA A 76 21.74 21.30 -34.23
CA ALA A 76 21.16 22.06 -33.13
C ALA A 76 19.73 21.59 -32.85
N THR A 77 19.27 21.69 -31.61
CA THR A 77 17.84 21.59 -31.25
C THR A 77 17.10 22.86 -31.61
N ILE A 78 15.76 22.86 -31.57
CA ILE A 78 14.95 24.07 -31.83
C ILE A 78 15.40 25.22 -30.93
N GLY A 79 15.51 24.99 -29.61
CA GLY A 79 15.98 25.99 -28.67
C GLY A 79 17.38 26.49 -29.01
N LYS A 80 18.32 25.60 -29.37
CA LYS A 80 19.66 26.01 -29.78
C LYS A 80 19.67 26.83 -31.07
N LEU A 81 18.80 26.51 -32.03
CA LEU A 81 18.65 27.30 -33.26
C LEU A 81 18.19 28.73 -32.96
N LEU A 82 17.26 28.91 -32.01
CA LEU A 82 16.79 30.24 -31.59
C LEU A 82 17.92 31.12 -31.05
N PHE A 83 18.89 30.53 -30.34
CA PHE A 83 20.03 31.26 -29.76
C PHE A 83 21.29 31.23 -30.64
N GLY A 84 21.20 30.77 -31.89
CA GLY A 84 22.36 30.69 -32.78
C GLY A 84 23.46 29.74 -32.29
N VAL A 85 23.11 28.78 -31.44
CA VAL A 85 24.03 27.79 -30.87
C VAL A 85 24.07 26.56 -31.77
N ARG A 86 25.27 26.09 -32.14
CA ARG A 86 25.42 24.91 -32.99
C ARG A 86 26.44 23.91 -32.45
N VAL A 87 26.13 22.64 -32.60
CA VAL A 87 26.97 21.48 -32.34
C VAL A 87 27.65 21.09 -33.64
N ILE A 88 28.96 20.90 -33.57
CA ILE A 88 29.79 20.46 -34.69
C ILE A 88 30.66 19.27 -34.26
N SER A 89 31.01 18.43 -35.22
CA SER A 89 32.00 17.37 -35.00
C SER A 89 33.39 17.98 -34.96
N ARG A 90 34.22 17.49 -34.04
CA ARG A 90 35.62 17.87 -33.90
C ARG A 90 36.56 17.10 -34.82
N ASN A 91 36.08 15.99 -35.39
CA ASN A 91 36.91 15.06 -36.16
C ASN A 91 36.52 15.02 -37.65
N SER A 92 35.32 15.50 -37.99
CA SER A 92 34.73 15.42 -39.33
C SER A 92 33.99 16.70 -39.69
N GLY A 93 33.83 16.99 -40.98
CA GLY A 93 33.09 18.17 -41.44
C GLY A 93 31.59 18.15 -41.15
N LYS A 94 31.01 16.98 -40.82
CA LYS A 94 29.61 16.78 -40.44
C LYS A 94 29.50 15.87 -39.22
N LEU A 95 28.46 16.05 -38.40
CA LEU A 95 28.13 15.15 -37.30
C LEU A 95 27.71 13.78 -37.84
N VAL A 96 28.27 12.72 -37.27
CA VAL A 96 27.82 11.36 -37.54
C VAL A 96 26.76 10.96 -36.51
N LEU A 97 25.77 10.15 -36.91
CA LEU A 97 24.65 9.75 -36.06
C LEU A 97 25.11 9.14 -34.73
N GLY A 98 26.13 8.29 -34.76
CA GLY A 98 26.72 7.69 -33.56
C GLY A 98 27.29 8.72 -32.57
N GLN A 99 27.88 9.82 -33.05
CA GLN A 99 28.34 10.91 -32.17
C GLN A 99 27.16 11.59 -31.48
N VAL A 100 26.06 11.81 -32.20
CA VAL A 100 24.85 12.44 -31.62
C VAL A 100 24.22 11.53 -30.58
N ILE A 101 24.05 10.24 -30.87
CA ILE A 101 23.49 9.28 -29.92
C ILE A 101 24.34 9.21 -28.66
N ILE A 102 25.65 8.97 -28.79
CA ILE A 102 26.57 8.92 -27.64
C ILE A 102 26.50 10.22 -26.84
N ARG A 103 26.52 11.38 -27.51
CA ARG A 103 26.41 12.69 -26.87
C ARG A 103 25.14 12.84 -26.04
N GLU A 104 23.99 12.45 -26.58
CA GLU A 104 22.71 12.60 -25.88
C GLU A 104 22.61 11.65 -24.67
N PHE A 105 23.06 10.39 -24.78
CA PHE A 105 23.10 9.47 -23.64
C PHE A 105 24.15 9.86 -22.59
N SER A 106 25.32 10.36 -22.99
CA SER A 106 26.35 10.85 -22.07
C SER A 106 25.91 12.10 -21.27
N LYS A 107 24.81 12.78 -21.64
CA LYS A 107 24.26 13.87 -20.83
C LYS A 107 23.66 13.37 -19.52
N TYR A 108 23.10 12.16 -19.51
CA TYR A 108 22.62 11.55 -18.27
C TYR A 108 23.79 11.32 -17.30
N ILE A 109 24.95 10.88 -17.81
CA ILE A 109 26.20 10.78 -17.05
C ILE A 109 26.64 12.16 -16.55
N SER A 110 26.57 13.18 -17.43
CA SER A 110 26.96 14.56 -17.06
C SER A 110 26.07 15.15 -15.97
N GLY A 111 24.79 14.76 -15.91
CA GLY A 111 23.82 15.20 -14.91
C GLY A 111 23.82 14.39 -13.62
N ALA A 112 24.09 13.08 -13.69
CA ALA A 112 23.99 12.14 -12.56
C ALA A 112 24.88 12.52 -11.36
N PHE A 113 26.05 13.09 -11.62
CA PHE A 113 26.94 13.60 -10.58
C PHE A 113 26.62 15.06 -10.23
N LEU A 114 25.40 15.38 -9.77
CA LEU A 114 25.00 16.76 -9.39
C LEU A 114 25.36 17.83 -10.44
N ASN A 115 25.24 17.51 -11.74
CA ASN A 115 25.66 18.37 -12.86
C ASN A 115 27.17 18.70 -12.94
N PHE A 116 28.06 18.00 -12.23
CA PHE A 116 29.52 18.19 -12.33
C PHE A 116 30.04 18.08 -13.77
N GLY A 117 29.40 17.26 -14.62
CA GLY A 117 29.78 17.14 -16.02
C GLY A 117 29.58 18.41 -16.86
N TYR A 118 28.79 19.36 -16.36
CA TYR A 118 28.58 20.68 -16.99
C TYR A 118 29.51 21.76 -16.41
N ILE A 119 30.04 21.59 -15.20
CA ILE A 119 30.98 22.54 -14.57
C ILE A 119 32.25 22.73 -15.41
N THR A 120 32.67 21.69 -16.13
CA THR A 120 33.83 21.74 -17.04
C THR A 120 33.68 22.77 -18.17
N ILE A 121 32.46 23.22 -18.50
CA ILE A 121 32.22 24.28 -19.48
C ILE A 121 32.84 25.61 -19.02
N ILE A 122 32.85 25.88 -17.71
CA ILE A 122 33.35 27.14 -17.13
C ILE A 122 34.88 27.20 -17.20
N PHE A 123 35.55 26.08 -16.90
CA PHE A 123 37.01 26.02 -16.81
C PHE A 123 37.69 25.64 -18.14
N SER A 124 36.96 25.05 -19.09
CA SER A 124 37.52 24.61 -20.37
C SER A 124 37.66 25.78 -21.34
N ARG A 125 38.86 25.97 -21.90
CA ARG A 125 39.12 26.96 -22.97
C ARG A 125 38.23 26.79 -24.21
N ARG A 126 37.72 25.58 -24.45
CA ARG A 126 36.78 25.27 -25.55
C ARG A 126 35.35 25.05 -25.07
N LYS A 127 35.05 25.42 -23.82
CA LYS A 127 33.74 25.37 -23.16
C LYS A 127 33.02 24.02 -23.33
N ARG A 128 33.74 22.89 -23.23
CA ARG A 128 33.18 21.55 -23.43
C ARG A 128 32.73 20.92 -22.13
N SER A 129 31.59 20.25 -22.17
CA SER A 129 31.09 19.35 -21.13
C SER A 129 31.68 17.93 -21.30
N TRP A 130 31.47 17.06 -20.31
CA TRP A 130 31.85 15.65 -20.42
C TRP A 130 31.19 14.94 -21.61
N HIS A 131 29.89 15.14 -21.84
CA HIS A 131 29.22 14.55 -23.00
C HIS A 131 29.75 15.06 -24.35
N ASP A 132 30.20 16.31 -24.43
CA ASP A 132 30.84 16.83 -25.64
C ASP A 132 32.23 16.21 -25.85
N MET A 133 32.99 15.96 -24.76
CA MET A 133 34.29 15.29 -24.81
C MET A 133 34.17 13.83 -25.27
N VAL A 134 33.25 13.06 -24.68
CA VAL A 134 33.03 11.65 -25.03
C VAL A 134 32.57 11.50 -26.48
N ALA A 135 31.71 12.41 -26.95
CA ALA A 135 31.21 12.39 -28.32
C ALA A 135 32.15 13.04 -29.36
N CYS A 136 33.28 13.61 -28.93
CA CYS A 136 34.16 14.43 -29.76
C CYS A 136 33.39 15.52 -30.55
N THR A 137 32.50 16.22 -29.84
CA THR A 137 31.75 17.35 -30.37
C THR A 137 32.19 18.65 -29.69
N VAL A 138 31.91 19.76 -30.35
CA VAL A 138 32.11 21.11 -29.81
C VAL A 138 30.87 21.93 -30.11
N VAL A 139 30.59 22.92 -29.27
CA VAL A 139 29.43 23.80 -29.46
C VAL A 139 29.91 25.24 -29.64
N THR A 140 29.45 25.88 -30.71
CA THR A 140 29.79 27.25 -31.07
C THR A 140 28.59 28.19 -30.86
N SER A 141 28.90 29.44 -30.55
CA SER A 141 27.97 30.59 -30.54
C SER A 141 28.25 31.44 -31.78
N GLY A 142 27.25 32.04 -32.43
CA GLY A 142 27.47 32.81 -33.67
C GLY A 142 26.82 32.22 -34.94
N GLY A 143 25.96 31.22 -34.77
CA GLY A 143 25.09 30.75 -35.84
C GLY A 143 25.77 29.84 -36.85
N ARG A 144 25.30 29.89 -38.10
CA ARG A 144 25.71 28.95 -39.15
C ARG A 144 27.13 29.22 -39.65
N ASP A 145 27.50 30.49 -39.75
CA ASP A 145 28.79 30.90 -40.33
C ASP A 145 29.95 30.53 -39.41
N GLU A 146 29.78 30.75 -38.10
CA GLU A 146 30.75 30.33 -37.10
C GLU A 146 30.92 28.80 -37.08
N ALA A 147 29.81 28.05 -37.20
CA ALA A 147 29.87 26.60 -37.29
C ALA A 147 30.60 26.13 -38.57
N ILE A 148 30.47 26.85 -39.69
CA ILE A 148 31.21 26.55 -40.93
C ILE A 148 32.70 26.86 -40.75
N TYR A 149 33.04 28.00 -40.15
CA TYR A 149 34.41 28.39 -39.85
C TYR A 149 35.10 27.36 -38.95
N ALA A 150 34.47 27.04 -37.82
CA ALA A 150 34.99 26.06 -36.87
C ALA A 150 35.15 24.67 -37.51
N ARG A 151 34.23 24.23 -38.38
CA ARG A 151 34.39 22.96 -39.14
C ARG A 151 35.63 22.95 -40.03
N LYS A 152 36.00 24.08 -40.66
CA LYS A 152 37.23 24.17 -41.46
C LYS A 152 38.45 23.99 -40.55
N VAL A 153 38.50 24.70 -39.43
CA VAL A 153 39.59 24.61 -38.44
C VAL A 153 39.77 23.17 -37.91
N TYR A 154 38.67 22.47 -37.58
CA TYR A 154 38.74 21.10 -37.07
C TYR A 154 39.10 20.06 -38.14
N LYS A 155 38.84 20.34 -39.42
CA LYS A 155 39.23 19.46 -40.53
C LYS A 155 40.76 19.40 -40.70
N ASP A 156 41.44 20.52 -40.46
CA ASP A 156 42.89 20.66 -40.66
C ASP A 156 43.72 20.13 -39.48
N SER A 157 43.09 19.85 -38.33
CA SER A 157 43.76 19.33 -37.13
C SER A 157 42.84 18.41 -36.33
N PRO A 158 42.51 17.22 -36.86
CA PRO A 158 41.61 16.28 -36.20
C PRO A 158 42.25 15.67 -34.94
N GLU A 159 41.47 15.48 -33.88
CA GLU A 159 41.91 14.74 -32.70
C GLU A 159 41.54 13.25 -32.81
N LYS A 160 42.39 12.35 -32.29
CA LYS A 160 42.13 10.91 -32.30
C LYS A 160 40.96 10.57 -31.36
N TRP A 161 39.94 9.87 -31.88
CA TRP A 161 38.78 9.39 -31.12
C TRP A 161 38.77 7.88 -31.02
N ASN A 162 38.70 7.37 -29.79
CA ASN A 162 38.49 5.94 -29.53
C ASN A 162 36.99 5.67 -29.36
N MET A 163 36.33 5.45 -30.50
CA MET A 163 34.90 5.16 -30.57
C MET A 163 34.51 3.93 -29.74
N PRO A 164 35.22 2.79 -29.83
CA PRO A 164 34.93 1.62 -28.99
C PRO A 164 34.95 1.95 -27.49
N ALA A 165 36.00 2.62 -26.98
CA ALA A 165 36.10 2.94 -25.56
C ALA A 165 34.97 3.88 -25.09
N SER A 166 34.66 4.91 -25.88
CA SER A 166 33.63 5.91 -25.56
C SER A 166 32.23 5.30 -25.57
N ALA A 167 31.96 4.41 -26.54
CA ALA A 167 30.70 3.68 -26.64
C ALA A 167 30.52 2.70 -25.48
N SER A 168 31.56 1.95 -25.12
CA SER A 168 31.52 0.99 -24.00
C SER A 168 31.26 1.67 -22.66
N VAL A 169 31.95 2.77 -22.35
CA VAL A 169 31.74 3.54 -21.10
C VAL A 169 30.32 4.11 -21.05
N THR A 170 29.85 4.67 -22.17
CA THR A 170 28.48 5.23 -22.25
C THR A 170 27.43 4.14 -22.09
N PHE A 171 27.61 2.98 -22.72
CA PHE A 171 26.69 1.86 -22.64
C PHE A 171 26.62 1.29 -21.22
N ILE A 172 27.77 0.98 -20.59
CA ILE A 172 27.82 0.43 -19.23
C ILE A 172 27.12 1.37 -18.25
N PHE A 173 27.42 2.67 -18.31
CA PHE A 173 26.85 3.63 -17.38
C PHE A 173 25.35 3.87 -17.63
N THR A 174 24.93 3.94 -18.90
CA THR A 174 23.52 4.08 -19.24
C THR A 174 22.73 2.84 -18.84
N ALA A 175 23.25 1.64 -19.08
CA ALA A 175 22.64 0.39 -18.66
C ALA A 175 22.57 0.29 -17.13
N ALA A 176 23.63 0.69 -16.42
CA ALA A 176 23.63 0.76 -14.95
C ALA A 176 22.61 1.79 -14.42
N LEU A 177 22.47 2.95 -15.06
CA LEU A 177 21.49 3.97 -14.68
C LEU A 177 20.06 3.52 -15.01
N ILE A 178 19.82 2.90 -16.16
CA ILE A 178 18.51 2.32 -16.51
C ILE A 178 18.19 1.18 -15.54
N PHE A 179 19.14 0.31 -15.23
CA PHE A 179 18.97 -0.74 -14.24
C PHE A 179 18.69 -0.17 -12.86
N LEU A 180 19.41 0.87 -12.43
CA LEU A 180 19.15 1.59 -11.19
C LEU A 180 17.76 2.20 -11.23
N VAL A 181 17.39 2.95 -12.26
CA VAL A 181 16.06 3.54 -12.40
C VAL A 181 14.99 2.46 -12.46
N ILE A 182 15.17 1.32 -13.14
CA ILE A 182 14.20 0.21 -13.18
C ILE A 182 14.14 -0.49 -11.82
N LYS A 183 15.25 -0.70 -11.13
CA LYS A 183 15.26 -1.29 -9.78
C LYS A 183 14.66 -0.34 -8.77
N THR A 184 15.00 0.93 -8.82
CA THR A 184 14.46 2.00 -7.98
C THR A 184 13.01 2.29 -8.36
N SER A 185 12.58 2.17 -9.61
CA SER A 185 11.17 2.36 -10.03
C SER A 185 10.32 1.13 -9.83
N ALA A 186 10.86 -0.09 -9.92
CA ALA A 186 10.21 -1.29 -9.42
C ALA A 186 10.09 -1.21 -7.89
N TYR A 187 11.13 -0.76 -7.20
CA TYR A 187 11.09 -0.45 -5.78
C TYR A 187 10.14 0.71 -5.46
N ILE A 188 9.97 1.71 -6.32
CA ILE A 188 9.05 2.83 -6.09
C ILE A 188 7.61 2.48 -6.46
N LEU A 189 7.38 1.76 -7.56
CA LEU A 189 6.04 1.36 -8.01
C LEU A 189 5.51 0.16 -7.22
N HIS A 190 6.39 -0.67 -6.65
CA HIS A 190 6.00 -1.75 -5.73
C HIS A 190 6.14 -1.37 -4.24
N ASP A 191 7.02 -0.43 -3.87
CA ASP A 191 7.30 -0.07 -2.45
C ASP A 191 7.25 1.45 -2.12
N ILE A 192 6.72 2.34 -2.98
CA ILE A 192 6.08 3.60 -2.52
C ILE A 192 4.57 3.39 -2.65
N GLY A 193 3.80 3.19 -1.59
CA GLY A 193 3.97 3.74 -0.25
C GLY A 193 4.98 3.06 0.67
N MET A 194 5.61 3.91 1.48
CA MET A 194 6.31 3.68 2.75
C MET A 194 7.83 3.87 2.76
N ILE A 195 8.21 4.83 3.60
CA ILE A 195 9.37 4.74 4.48
C ILE A 195 9.18 3.50 5.37
N GLY A 196 10.20 2.64 5.47
CA GLY A 196 10.38 1.65 6.54
C GLY A 196 9.98 0.21 6.19
N PHE A 197 10.95 -0.62 5.83
CA PHE A 197 10.84 -2.05 6.10
C PHE A 197 11.13 -2.27 7.58
N VAL A 198 10.14 -2.73 8.33
CA VAL A 198 10.40 -3.52 9.53
C VAL A 198 10.00 -4.96 9.20
N PRO A 199 10.88 -5.95 9.39
CA PRO A 199 10.44 -7.34 9.35
C PRO A 199 9.38 -7.54 10.43
N VAL A 200 8.18 -8.02 10.06
CA VAL A 200 7.20 -8.56 11.02
C VAL A 200 7.99 -9.53 11.91
N ARG A 201 8.13 -9.18 13.18
CA ARG A 201 9.16 -9.79 14.03
C ARG A 201 8.91 -11.27 14.29
N ASP A 202 7.65 -11.70 14.27
CA ASP A 202 7.28 -13.04 14.70
C ASP A 202 5.94 -13.47 14.10
N THR A 203 5.95 -14.38 13.11
CA THR A 203 4.75 -15.12 12.69
C THR A 203 4.87 -16.58 13.13
N TYR A 204 4.06 -16.99 14.09
CA TYR A 204 3.96 -18.36 14.55
C TYR A 204 2.60 -18.94 14.14
N PRO A 205 2.51 -19.71 13.04
CA PRO A 205 1.28 -20.42 12.72
C PRO A 205 1.03 -21.48 13.80
N GLU A 206 0.02 -21.25 14.63
CA GLU A 206 -0.47 -22.22 15.62
C GLU A 206 -1.87 -22.69 15.20
N GLU A 207 -2.10 -23.99 15.32
CA GLU A 207 -3.40 -24.59 15.03
C GLU A 207 -4.26 -24.65 16.29
N PHE A 208 -5.41 -23.99 16.25
CA PHE A 208 -6.40 -24.04 17.32
C PHE A 208 -7.54 -24.97 16.91
N THR A 209 -7.98 -25.81 17.86
CA THR A 209 -9.11 -26.73 17.68
C THR A 209 -10.31 -26.24 18.46
N TYR A 210 -11.47 -26.17 17.81
CA TYR A 210 -12.73 -25.66 18.37
C TYR A 210 -13.94 -26.40 17.80
N ASN A 211 -15.11 -26.21 18.40
CA ASN A 211 -16.35 -26.79 17.89
C ASN A 211 -16.94 -25.90 16.79
N VAL A 212 -17.23 -26.49 15.63
CA VAL A 212 -17.90 -25.78 14.54
C VAL A 212 -19.40 -25.65 14.86
N PRO A 213 -19.98 -24.44 14.78
CA PRO A 213 -21.41 -24.25 14.99
C PRO A 213 -22.24 -25.04 13.96
N SER A 214 -23.39 -25.58 14.39
CA SER A 214 -24.31 -26.25 13.46
C SER A 214 -24.77 -25.31 12.32
N SER A 215 -24.72 -25.78 11.07
CA SER A 215 -25.23 -25.05 9.90
C SER A 215 -26.75 -24.83 9.92
N SER A 216 -27.48 -25.51 10.81
CA SER A 216 -28.90 -25.23 11.06
C SER A 216 -29.12 -24.00 11.94
N ILE A 217 -28.08 -23.51 12.64
CA ILE A 217 -28.14 -22.41 13.60
C ILE A 217 -27.49 -21.16 13.01
N VAL A 218 -26.39 -21.31 12.27
CA VAL A 218 -25.67 -20.19 11.65
C VAL A 218 -25.86 -20.17 10.13
N SER A 219 -25.79 -18.99 9.53
CA SER A 219 -25.87 -18.82 8.08
C SER A 219 -24.59 -19.29 7.37
N ASP A 220 -24.68 -19.53 6.06
CA ASP A 220 -23.54 -19.90 5.21
C ASP A 220 -22.47 -18.80 5.06
N SER A 221 -22.77 -17.56 5.49
CA SER A 221 -21.83 -16.42 5.50
C SER A 221 -21.29 -16.12 6.90
N PHE A 222 -21.74 -16.84 7.92
CA PHE A 222 -21.28 -16.67 9.29
C PHE A 222 -19.79 -16.99 9.40
N ILE A 223 -19.07 -16.14 10.13
CA ILE A 223 -17.66 -16.34 10.46
C ILE A 223 -17.53 -16.47 11.97
N LYS A 224 -16.89 -17.55 12.40
CA LYS A 224 -16.56 -17.78 13.81
C LYS A 224 -15.17 -17.21 14.08
N ASP A 225 -15.10 -16.22 14.96
CA ASP A 225 -13.82 -15.76 15.51
C ASP A 225 -13.46 -16.58 16.74
N ILE A 226 -12.31 -17.21 16.67
CA ILE A 226 -11.80 -18.12 17.71
C ILE A 226 -10.94 -17.34 18.70
N ILE A 227 -10.55 -16.11 18.37
CA ILE A 227 -9.65 -15.27 19.16
C ILE A 227 -10.26 -13.88 19.32
N GLN A 228 -10.06 -13.30 20.50
CA GLN A 228 -10.46 -11.94 20.85
C GLN A 228 -9.39 -11.29 21.70
N LEU A 229 -9.26 -9.98 21.54
CA LEU A 229 -8.54 -9.12 22.48
C LEU A 229 -9.52 -8.49 23.47
N GLY A 230 -9.08 -8.35 24.71
CA GLY A 230 -9.76 -7.53 25.71
C GLY A 230 -8.85 -7.09 26.84
N ASP A 231 -9.20 -5.99 27.49
CA ASP A 231 -8.53 -5.44 28.67
C ASP A 231 -9.30 -5.87 29.93
N THR A 232 -8.87 -6.97 30.56
CA THR A 232 -9.64 -7.59 31.64
C THR A 232 -9.43 -6.95 33.01
N ASP A 233 -8.37 -6.16 33.20
CA ASP A 233 -8.05 -5.51 34.46
C ASP A 233 -8.22 -3.97 34.45
N GLY A 234 -8.35 -3.38 33.26
CA GLY A 234 -8.61 -1.96 33.02
C GLY A 234 -7.33 -1.12 33.00
N ASP A 235 -6.15 -1.73 32.90
CA ASP A 235 -4.88 -1.03 32.80
C ASP A 235 -4.57 -0.53 31.37
N GLY A 236 -5.36 -1.00 30.40
CA GLY A 236 -5.31 -0.73 28.98
C GLY A 236 -4.21 -1.48 28.21
N ASN A 237 -3.65 -2.52 28.80
CA ASN A 237 -2.97 -3.58 28.07
C ASN A 237 -4.00 -4.63 27.70
N TYR A 238 -3.92 -5.17 26.49
CA TYR A 238 -4.88 -6.18 26.04
C TYR A 238 -4.35 -7.59 26.28
N GLU A 239 -5.19 -8.46 26.82
CA GLU A 239 -4.97 -9.88 26.83
C GLU A 239 -5.64 -10.57 25.64
N VAL A 240 -5.00 -11.65 25.20
CA VAL A 240 -5.50 -12.48 24.09
C VAL A 240 -6.26 -13.65 24.66
N PHE A 241 -7.50 -13.85 24.22
CA PHE A 241 -8.30 -15.01 24.57
C PHE A 241 -8.56 -15.88 23.36
N LYS A 242 -8.57 -17.20 23.55
CA LYS A 242 -8.98 -18.18 22.53
C LYS A 242 -10.09 -19.10 23.00
N GLU A 243 -10.93 -19.52 22.08
CA GLU A 243 -11.72 -20.73 22.22
C GLU A 243 -10.86 -21.97 21.94
N GLY A 244 -11.07 -23.02 22.72
CA GLY A 244 -10.41 -24.31 22.55
C GLY A 244 -11.22 -25.45 23.14
N ILE A 245 -10.73 -26.68 22.99
CA ILE A 245 -11.32 -27.88 23.60
C ILE A 245 -10.43 -28.34 24.76
N LYS A 246 -11.00 -28.43 25.96
CA LYS A 246 -10.31 -28.92 27.16
C LYS A 246 -11.13 -30.03 27.79
N MET A 247 -10.54 -31.21 27.94
CA MET A 247 -11.22 -32.41 28.49
C MET A 247 -12.51 -32.79 27.74
N GLY A 248 -12.63 -32.45 26.45
CA GLY A 248 -13.81 -32.74 25.63
C GLY A 248 -14.92 -31.67 25.70
N GLU A 249 -14.77 -30.66 26.56
CA GLU A 249 -15.67 -29.53 26.69
C GLU A 249 -15.10 -28.29 25.99
N THR A 250 -15.99 -27.37 25.63
CA THR A 250 -15.56 -26.08 25.06
C THR A 250 -15.01 -25.22 26.19
N SER A 251 -13.96 -24.46 25.90
CA SER A 251 -13.30 -23.61 26.87
C SER A 251 -12.84 -22.32 26.21
N ILE A 252 -12.87 -21.22 26.97
CA ILE A 252 -12.32 -19.93 26.54
C ILE A 252 -11.24 -19.57 27.55
N ASN A 253 -9.99 -19.40 27.11
CA ASN A 253 -8.85 -19.17 28.01
C ASN A 253 -7.95 -18.05 27.47
N ASP A 254 -7.29 -17.34 28.38
CA ASP A 254 -6.20 -16.41 28.02
C ASP A 254 -5.02 -17.18 27.42
N ILE A 255 -4.32 -16.52 26.51
CA ILE A 255 -3.05 -16.96 25.94
C ILE A 255 -1.96 -16.08 26.51
N ARG A 256 -0.86 -16.70 26.92
CA ARG A 256 0.40 -16.03 27.26
C ARG A 256 1.47 -16.43 26.26
N PHE A 257 2.28 -15.46 25.86
CA PHE A 257 3.44 -15.75 25.00
C PHE A 257 4.67 -16.00 25.86
N LEU A 258 5.08 -17.27 25.93
CA LEU A 258 6.31 -17.70 26.61
C LEU A 258 7.40 -17.94 25.56
N SER A 259 8.40 -17.06 25.53
CA SER A 259 9.50 -17.12 24.54
C SER A 259 8.99 -17.12 23.09
N GLY A 260 7.97 -16.31 22.79
CA GLY A 260 7.36 -16.21 21.46
C GLY A 260 6.32 -17.30 21.13
N LYS A 261 6.13 -18.30 22.00
CA LYS A 261 5.12 -19.35 21.76
C LYS A 261 3.87 -19.14 22.61
N PRO A 262 2.66 -19.29 22.05
CA PRO A 262 1.44 -19.25 22.84
C PRO A 262 1.40 -20.43 23.81
N ALA A 263 1.00 -20.15 25.04
CA ALA A 263 0.70 -21.11 26.07
C ALA A 263 -0.61 -20.70 26.75
N ASP A 264 -1.37 -21.69 27.24
CA ASP A 264 -2.56 -21.37 28.03
C ASP A 264 -2.16 -20.58 29.27
N GLY A 265 -2.88 -19.48 29.52
CA GLY A 265 -2.69 -18.67 30.69
C GLY A 265 -3.48 -19.19 31.91
N LYS A 266 -3.83 -18.28 32.81
CA LYS A 266 -4.47 -18.61 34.10
C LYS A 266 -5.97 -18.33 34.13
N LEU A 267 -6.45 -17.47 33.25
CA LEU A 267 -7.83 -17.03 33.17
C LEU A 267 -8.55 -17.88 32.13
N GLY A 268 -9.70 -18.42 32.51
CA GLY A 268 -10.53 -19.11 31.54
C GLY A 268 -11.83 -19.60 32.15
N ILE A 269 -12.69 -20.06 31.27
CA ILE A 269 -13.97 -20.67 31.61
C ILE A 269 -14.12 -21.99 30.85
N LEU A 270 -14.64 -22.99 31.55
CA LEU A 270 -15.20 -24.18 30.92
C LEU A 270 -16.67 -23.89 30.65
N THR A 271 -17.12 -24.17 29.43
CA THR A 271 -18.50 -23.91 29.01
C THR A 271 -19.22 -25.23 28.81
N GLU A 272 -20.36 -25.40 29.48
CA GLU A 272 -21.18 -26.62 29.39
C GLU A 272 -21.78 -26.82 27.98
N ASN A 273 -22.09 -25.71 27.30
CA ASN A 273 -22.63 -25.70 25.95
C ASN A 273 -21.56 -25.30 24.93
N ARG A 274 -21.73 -25.74 23.69
CA ARG A 274 -20.90 -25.30 22.57
C ARG A 274 -21.11 -23.82 22.29
N VAL A 275 -20.00 -23.13 22.04
CA VAL A 275 -19.97 -21.70 21.78
C VAL A 275 -20.25 -21.45 20.29
N ILE A 276 -21.20 -20.56 19.99
CA ILE A 276 -21.34 -19.99 18.65
C ILE A 276 -20.27 -18.92 18.49
N GLN A 277 -20.26 -17.92 19.38
CA GLN A 277 -19.33 -16.80 19.35
C GLN A 277 -19.15 -16.17 20.73
N TYR A 278 -18.00 -15.54 20.97
CA TYR A 278 -17.76 -14.73 22.16
C TYR A 278 -17.09 -13.40 21.84
N ARG A 279 -17.25 -12.42 22.75
CA ARG A 279 -16.64 -11.09 22.66
C ARG A 279 -16.19 -10.64 24.04
N LEU A 280 -15.06 -9.94 24.06
CA LEU A 280 -14.60 -9.16 25.21
C LEU A 280 -14.95 -7.70 24.98
N LEU A 281 -15.70 -7.11 25.89
CA LEU A 281 -16.19 -5.74 25.76
C LEU A 281 -16.53 -5.11 27.11
N ASP A 282 -16.20 -3.84 27.26
CA ASP A 282 -16.59 -2.99 28.39
C ASP A 282 -18.08 -2.66 28.32
N MET A 283 -18.91 -3.45 29.00
CA MET A 283 -20.38 -3.34 28.97
C MET A 283 -20.91 -2.34 29.99
N ASN A 284 -20.11 -1.93 30.97
CA ASN A 284 -20.55 -1.17 32.13
C ASN A 284 -19.82 0.19 32.30
N LEU A 285 -18.88 0.53 31.40
CA LEU A 285 -18.01 1.72 31.41
C LEU A 285 -17.01 1.79 32.58
N ASP A 286 -16.62 0.66 33.16
CA ASP A 286 -15.58 0.58 34.18
C ASP A 286 -14.17 0.40 33.62
N LYS A 287 -14.06 0.37 32.28
CA LYS A 287 -12.85 0.12 31.48
C LYS A 287 -12.36 -1.32 31.47
N ARG A 288 -13.07 -2.25 32.11
CA ARG A 288 -12.74 -3.66 32.10
C ARG A 288 -13.67 -4.38 31.16
N ASP A 289 -13.10 -5.23 30.34
CA ASP A 289 -13.87 -6.01 29.40
C ASP A 289 -14.50 -7.22 30.10
N GLU A 290 -15.83 -7.35 29.97
CA GLU A 290 -16.53 -8.59 30.29
C GLU A 290 -16.53 -9.56 29.10
N LEU A 291 -16.58 -10.85 29.42
CA LEU A 291 -16.69 -11.91 28.43
C LEU A 291 -18.16 -12.27 28.19
N ALA A 292 -18.71 -11.84 27.06
CA ALA A 292 -20.04 -12.24 26.60
C ALA A 292 -19.93 -13.47 25.67
N VAL A 293 -20.71 -14.52 25.95
CA VAL A 293 -20.67 -15.79 25.22
C VAL A 293 -22.07 -16.16 24.74
N LEU A 294 -22.22 -16.41 23.44
CA LEU A 294 -23.42 -16.93 22.81
C LEU A 294 -23.27 -18.43 22.54
N TYR A 295 -24.22 -19.24 23.03
CA TYR A 295 -24.20 -20.69 22.94
C TYR A 295 -25.10 -21.26 21.84
N GLU A 296 -24.90 -22.53 21.46
CA GLU A 296 -25.74 -23.24 20.47
C GLU A 296 -27.21 -23.36 20.87
N ASP A 297 -27.51 -23.39 22.17
CA ASP A 297 -28.89 -23.34 22.68
C ASP A 297 -29.49 -21.92 22.64
N LYS A 298 -28.76 -20.94 22.08
CA LYS A 298 -29.10 -19.52 21.97
C LYS A 298 -29.21 -18.80 23.31
N SER A 299 -28.74 -19.41 24.39
CA SER A 299 -28.52 -18.70 25.65
C SER A 299 -27.25 -17.87 25.59
N ILE A 300 -27.19 -16.83 26.42
CA ILE A 300 -26.06 -15.92 26.53
C ILE A 300 -25.65 -15.85 27.99
N SER A 301 -24.37 -16.03 28.25
CA SER A 301 -23.76 -15.81 29.56
C SER A 301 -22.75 -14.67 29.47
N ILE A 302 -22.67 -13.89 30.55
CA ILE A 302 -21.69 -12.82 30.73
C ILE A 302 -20.84 -13.15 31.95
N TYR A 303 -19.53 -13.14 31.76
CA TYR A 303 -18.55 -13.45 32.80
C TYR A 303 -17.70 -12.23 33.12
N SER A 304 -17.50 -11.99 34.40
CA SER A 304 -16.42 -11.11 34.89
C SER A 304 -15.16 -11.94 35.06
N LEU A 305 -14.05 -11.48 34.49
CA LEU A 305 -12.77 -12.22 34.46
C LEU A 305 -11.83 -11.88 35.64
N ILE A 306 -12.34 -11.27 36.71
CA ILE A 306 -11.56 -10.88 37.89
C ILE A 306 -11.28 -12.09 38.78
N GLU A 307 -9.98 -12.37 39.02
CA GLU A 307 -9.40 -13.32 40.00
C GLU A 307 -9.83 -14.80 39.92
N SER A 308 -10.99 -15.14 39.33
CA SER A 308 -11.51 -16.52 39.24
C SER A 308 -12.61 -16.77 38.20
N SER A 309 -12.84 -15.87 37.24
CA SER A 309 -13.87 -15.97 36.19
C SER A 309 -15.27 -16.35 36.71
N ARG A 310 -16.12 -15.37 36.97
CA ARG A 310 -17.47 -15.59 37.53
C ARG A 310 -18.57 -15.21 36.54
N GLU A 311 -19.56 -16.08 36.37
CA GLU A 311 -20.79 -15.71 35.65
C GLU A 311 -21.56 -14.65 36.45
N ILE A 312 -21.74 -13.48 35.84
CA ILE A 312 -22.45 -12.34 36.46
C ILE A 312 -23.87 -12.20 35.93
N ALA A 313 -24.15 -12.70 34.72
CA ALA A 313 -25.48 -12.73 34.15
C ALA A 313 -25.63 -13.88 33.16
N LYS A 314 -26.86 -14.39 33.04
CA LYS A 314 -27.27 -15.37 32.05
C LYS A 314 -28.70 -15.11 31.62
N PHE A 315 -28.98 -15.17 30.32
CA PHE A 315 -30.33 -15.02 29.78
C PHE A 315 -30.49 -15.78 28.46
N GLY A 316 -31.71 -15.76 27.92
CA GLY A 316 -32.08 -16.45 26.69
C GLY A 316 -32.95 -17.69 26.96
N PRO A 317 -33.22 -18.48 25.91
CA PRO A 317 -32.70 -18.35 24.55
C PRO A 317 -33.19 -17.09 23.83
N ILE A 318 -32.34 -16.49 22.99
CA ILE A 318 -32.74 -15.37 22.13
C ILE A 318 -33.70 -15.82 21.03
N GLY A 319 -34.58 -14.93 20.60
CA GLY A 319 -35.67 -15.21 19.63
C GLY A 319 -35.25 -15.30 18.16
N LEU A 320 -33.96 -15.51 17.87
CA LEU A 320 -33.44 -15.64 16.51
C LEU A 320 -33.41 -17.11 16.08
N GLU A 321 -33.92 -17.43 14.89
CA GLU A 321 -33.86 -18.77 14.32
C GLU A 321 -32.47 -19.08 13.76
N THR A 322 -31.91 -18.14 12.97
CA THR A 322 -30.59 -18.25 12.35
C THR A 322 -29.73 -17.03 12.67
N ILE A 323 -28.44 -17.26 12.94
CA ILE A 323 -27.46 -16.22 13.24
C ILE A 323 -26.59 -15.92 12.00
N ILE A 324 -26.49 -14.64 11.67
CA ILE A 324 -25.77 -14.13 10.49
C ILE A 324 -24.41 -13.54 10.90
N SER A 325 -24.39 -12.64 11.88
CA SER A 325 -23.18 -11.99 12.38
C SER A 325 -23.31 -11.75 13.87
N VAL A 326 -22.18 -11.78 14.58
CA VAL A 326 -22.09 -11.44 16.00
C VAL A 326 -20.91 -10.48 16.15
N PHE A 327 -21.13 -9.32 16.75
CA PHE A 327 -20.12 -8.26 16.82
C PHE A 327 -20.24 -7.43 18.09
N LYS A 328 -19.21 -6.62 18.37
CA LYS A 328 -19.14 -5.74 19.53
C LYS A 328 -18.89 -4.32 19.07
N GLY A 329 -19.40 -3.34 19.80
CA GLY A 329 -18.98 -1.95 19.61
C GLY A 329 -19.90 -0.94 20.27
N ARG A 330 -19.66 0.33 19.95
CA ARG A 330 -20.31 1.48 20.59
C ARG A 330 -21.03 2.32 19.54
N LEU A 331 -22.20 2.83 19.91
CA LEU A 331 -22.93 3.83 19.11
C LEU A 331 -22.53 5.27 19.46
N GLN A 332 -21.79 5.47 20.55
CA GLN A 332 -21.30 6.77 21.01
C GLN A 332 -19.89 6.59 21.61
N SER A 333 -18.97 7.52 21.36
CA SER A 333 -17.56 7.39 21.78
C SER A 333 -17.38 7.15 23.28
N ASN A 334 -18.27 7.69 24.11
CA ASN A 334 -18.23 7.57 25.58
C ASN A 334 -19.33 6.64 26.15
N GLY A 335 -20.01 5.85 25.30
CA GLY A 335 -21.06 4.91 25.72
C GLY A 335 -20.51 3.50 25.98
N PRO A 336 -21.24 2.66 26.75
CA PRO A 336 -20.86 1.26 26.95
C PRO A 336 -20.81 0.52 25.61
N CYS A 337 -19.94 -0.49 25.50
CA CYS A 337 -20.02 -1.44 24.40
C CYS A 337 -21.23 -2.35 24.59
N SER A 338 -21.88 -2.70 23.49
CA SER A 338 -22.94 -3.71 23.49
C SER A 338 -22.52 -4.93 22.70
N PHE A 339 -23.15 -6.07 23.01
CA PHE A 339 -22.99 -7.31 22.27
C PHE A 339 -24.16 -7.46 21.29
N TYR A 340 -23.85 -7.46 20.00
CA TYR A 340 -24.81 -7.41 18.90
C TYR A 340 -24.90 -8.75 18.18
N ILE A 341 -26.12 -9.18 17.89
CA ILE A 341 -26.40 -10.45 17.19
C ILE A 341 -27.39 -10.17 16.07
N LEU A 342 -26.92 -10.25 14.85
CA LEU A 342 -27.74 -10.12 13.64
C LEU A 342 -28.21 -11.51 13.21
N GLY A 343 -29.50 -11.66 12.96
CA GLY A 343 -30.11 -12.91 12.54
C GLY A 343 -31.40 -12.71 11.75
N ASP A 344 -32.02 -13.82 11.35
CA ASP A 344 -33.33 -13.85 10.68
C ASP A 344 -33.52 -12.79 9.60
N LYS A 345 -32.53 -12.68 8.70
CA LYS A 345 -32.43 -11.72 7.58
C LYS A 345 -32.18 -10.28 8.01
N ASN A 346 -32.94 -9.72 8.96
CA ASN A 346 -32.85 -8.31 9.36
C ASN A 346 -33.18 -8.03 10.84
N LYS A 347 -33.23 -9.05 11.69
CA LYS A 347 -33.45 -8.85 13.13
C LYS A 347 -32.11 -8.69 13.84
N LEU A 348 -32.06 -7.74 14.76
CA LEU A 348 -30.88 -7.43 15.56
C LEU A 348 -31.23 -7.53 17.04
N SER A 349 -30.59 -8.45 17.75
CA SER A 349 -30.64 -8.53 19.21
C SER A 349 -29.44 -7.79 19.79
N VAL A 350 -29.67 -6.84 20.70
CA VAL A 350 -28.64 -6.04 21.36
C VAL A 350 -28.64 -6.34 22.85
N VAL A 351 -27.49 -6.75 23.34
CA VAL A 351 -27.30 -7.20 24.71
C VAL A 351 -26.44 -6.19 25.47
N ASN A 352 -26.95 -5.75 26.61
CA ASN A 352 -26.30 -4.77 27.49
C ASN A 352 -26.37 -5.22 28.95
N ILE A 353 -25.54 -4.60 29.79
CA ILE A 353 -25.69 -4.66 31.25
C ILE A 353 -26.31 -3.34 31.71
N VAL A 354 -27.51 -3.41 32.30
CA VAL A 354 -28.20 -2.25 32.87
C VAL A 354 -28.40 -2.54 34.36
N GLU A 355 -27.85 -1.68 35.22
CA GLU A 355 -27.94 -1.83 36.68
C GLU A 355 -27.49 -3.23 37.20
N GLY A 356 -26.47 -3.80 36.57
CA GLY A 356 -25.92 -5.12 36.94
C GLY A 356 -26.76 -6.32 36.46
N LYS A 357 -27.75 -6.11 35.59
CA LYS A 357 -28.52 -7.19 34.96
C LYS A 357 -28.32 -7.17 33.46
N ALA A 358 -28.19 -8.35 32.86
CA ALA A 358 -28.19 -8.48 31.41
C ALA A 358 -29.59 -8.20 30.86
N GLU A 359 -29.68 -7.30 29.90
CA GLU A 359 -30.89 -7.00 29.15
C GLU A 359 -30.65 -7.23 27.66
N CYS A 360 -31.63 -7.80 26.99
CA CYS A 360 -31.63 -7.99 25.54
C CYS A 360 -32.78 -7.19 24.94
N LYS A 361 -32.47 -6.33 23.98
CA LYS A 361 -33.47 -5.57 23.23
C LYS A 361 -33.38 -5.95 21.75
N ASP A 362 -34.52 -6.35 21.20
CA ASP A 362 -34.63 -6.76 19.81
C ASP A 362 -35.10 -5.61 18.94
N TYR A 363 -34.52 -5.54 17.74
CA TYR A 363 -34.82 -4.56 16.71
C TYR A 363 -35.05 -5.26 15.38
N ILE A 364 -35.85 -4.62 14.54
CA ILE A 364 -36.00 -4.99 13.13
C ILE A 364 -35.38 -3.85 12.33
N LEU A 365 -34.30 -4.14 11.61
CA LEU A 365 -33.62 -3.13 10.79
C LEU A 365 -34.53 -2.74 9.60
N PRO A 366 -34.73 -1.42 9.35
CA PRO A 366 -35.57 -0.94 8.25
C PRO A 366 -34.98 -1.28 6.86
N GLY A 367 -35.80 -1.15 5.81
CA GLY A 367 -35.37 -1.33 4.41
C GLY A 367 -35.70 -2.67 3.76
N SER A 368 -36.27 -3.63 4.51
CA SER A 368 -36.69 -4.95 4.00
C SER A 368 -35.56 -5.70 3.27
N TYR A 369 -34.36 -5.64 3.81
CA TYR A 369 -33.17 -6.30 3.27
C TYR A 369 -32.94 -7.68 3.89
N ASN A 370 -32.25 -8.56 3.16
CA ASN A 370 -31.61 -9.74 3.72
C ASN A 370 -30.13 -9.44 3.86
N PHE A 371 -29.59 -9.48 5.08
CA PHE A 371 -28.18 -9.23 5.33
C PHE A 371 -27.35 -10.51 5.35
N ILE A 372 -26.08 -10.36 4.98
CA ILE A 372 -25.08 -11.45 4.98
C ILE A 372 -23.95 -11.20 5.98
N SER A 373 -23.72 -9.93 6.36
CA SER A 373 -22.71 -9.52 7.33
C SER A 373 -23.05 -8.12 7.85
N ALA A 374 -22.68 -7.83 9.09
CA ALA A 374 -22.75 -6.50 9.67
C ALA A 374 -21.70 -6.33 10.75
N ASP A 375 -21.30 -5.09 10.97
CA ASP A 375 -20.49 -4.66 12.10
C ASP A 375 -20.88 -3.22 12.49
N ILE A 376 -20.32 -2.72 13.59
CA ILE A 376 -20.61 -1.39 14.13
C ILE A 376 -19.34 -0.65 14.48
N GLY A 377 -19.34 0.66 14.26
CA GLY A 377 -18.24 1.52 14.71
C GLY A 377 -18.53 3.00 14.50
N ILE A 378 -17.54 3.80 14.86
CA ILE A 378 -17.63 5.25 14.87
C ILE A 378 -16.91 5.81 13.66
N PHE A 379 -17.66 6.54 12.83
CA PHE A 379 -17.15 7.23 11.66
C PHE A 379 -17.39 8.73 11.84
N ASN A 380 -16.32 9.52 11.86
CA ASN A 380 -16.39 10.98 12.05
C ASN A 380 -17.22 11.39 13.29
N ASP A 381 -16.95 10.75 14.43
CA ASP A 381 -17.61 10.97 15.73
C ASP A 381 -19.08 10.52 15.82
N GLU A 382 -19.62 9.89 14.77
CA GLU A 382 -20.96 9.32 14.76
C GLU A 382 -20.93 7.79 14.70
N GLY A 383 -21.71 7.13 15.56
CA GLY A 383 -21.80 5.68 15.60
C GLY A 383 -22.77 5.14 14.56
N TYR A 384 -22.29 4.24 13.71
CA TYR A 384 -23.08 3.59 12.69
C TYR A 384 -22.98 2.08 12.78
N LEU A 385 -24.13 1.41 12.64
CA LEU A 385 -24.17 0.00 12.26
C LEU A 385 -24.13 -0.06 10.73
N ALA A 386 -23.13 -0.73 10.17
CA ALA A 386 -23.05 -0.98 8.74
C ALA A 386 -23.41 -2.45 8.47
N ALA A 387 -24.27 -2.69 7.48
CA ALA A 387 -24.70 -4.03 7.11
C ALA A 387 -24.65 -4.24 5.60
N VAL A 388 -24.15 -5.39 5.18
CA VAL A 388 -24.08 -5.81 3.78
C VAL A 388 -25.27 -6.70 3.45
N THR A 389 -25.97 -6.36 2.38
CA THR A 389 -27.12 -7.10 1.87
C THR A 389 -26.70 -8.24 0.93
N GLU A 390 -27.60 -9.20 0.71
CA GLU A 390 -27.42 -10.29 -0.28
C GLU A 390 -27.20 -9.76 -1.72
N ASP A 391 -27.78 -8.61 -2.05
CA ASP A 391 -27.61 -7.92 -3.34
C ASP A 391 -26.36 -6.99 -3.39
N ASN A 392 -25.44 -7.12 -2.42
CA ASN A 392 -24.16 -6.41 -2.34
C ASN A 392 -24.27 -4.88 -2.15
N ARG A 393 -25.34 -4.41 -1.50
CA ARG A 393 -25.43 -3.04 -0.98
C ARG A 393 -24.91 -2.98 0.44
N LEU A 394 -24.30 -1.85 0.76
CA LEU A 394 -23.89 -1.50 2.11
C LEU A 394 -24.84 -0.44 2.65
N VAL A 395 -25.48 -0.76 3.77
CA VAL A 395 -26.48 0.10 4.42
C VAL A 395 -25.96 0.53 5.79
N PHE A 396 -25.96 1.83 6.05
CA PHE A 396 -25.58 2.43 7.32
C PHE A 396 -26.82 2.83 8.10
N TYR A 397 -26.84 2.45 9.37
CA TYR A 397 -27.89 2.79 10.31
C TYR A 397 -27.36 3.67 11.42
N SER A 398 -28.00 4.82 11.61
CA SER A 398 -27.85 5.64 12.81
C SER A 398 -28.87 5.22 13.86
N PHE A 399 -28.54 5.42 15.14
CA PHE A 399 -29.43 5.08 16.26
C PHE A 399 -29.88 6.35 16.99
N ASP A 400 -31.19 6.55 17.08
CA ASP A 400 -31.79 7.75 17.72
C ASP A 400 -32.05 7.59 19.23
N GLY A 401 -31.64 6.46 19.81
CA GLY A 401 -31.93 6.07 21.19
C GLY A 401 -33.06 5.04 21.32
N ASN A 402 -33.94 4.96 20.34
CA ASN A 402 -35.08 4.04 20.35
C ASN A 402 -35.11 3.12 19.14
N PHE A 403 -34.72 3.60 17.96
CA PHE A 403 -34.79 2.91 16.70
C PHE A 403 -33.53 3.10 15.86
N PHE A 404 -33.25 2.11 15.02
CA PHE A 404 -32.27 2.24 13.94
C PHE A 404 -32.95 2.85 12.72
N ASN A 405 -32.34 3.87 12.15
CA ASN A 405 -32.82 4.56 10.95
C ASN A 405 -31.80 4.38 9.83
N ILE A 406 -32.26 4.18 8.59
CA ILE A 406 -31.35 4.17 7.44
C ILE A 406 -30.82 5.60 7.29
N ASP A 407 -29.51 5.74 7.44
CA ASP A 407 -28.82 7.00 7.22
C ASP A 407 -28.33 7.07 5.77
N LYS A 408 -27.75 5.97 5.29
CA LYS A 408 -27.11 5.94 3.98
C LYS A 408 -27.07 4.55 3.35
N GLU A 409 -27.16 4.51 2.03
CA GLU A 409 -26.97 3.32 1.22
C GLU A 409 -25.90 3.54 0.16
N MET A 410 -25.06 2.54 -0.06
CA MET A 410 -24.01 2.57 -1.05
C MET A 410 -23.87 1.23 -1.76
N ASP A 411 -23.55 1.27 -3.05
CA ASP A 411 -23.15 0.08 -3.80
C ASP A 411 -21.64 -0.13 -3.60
N MET A 412 -21.26 -1.31 -3.08
CA MET A 412 -19.85 -1.64 -2.89
C MET A 412 -19.16 -2.02 -4.21
N ASN A 413 -19.91 -2.35 -5.27
CA ASN A 413 -19.43 -2.93 -6.52
C ASN A 413 -18.49 -4.15 -6.29
N ILE A 414 -18.78 -4.92 -5.23
CA ILE A 414 -18.09 -6.15 -4.84
C ILE A 414 -19.14 -7.27 -4.96
N LYS A 415 -18.90 -8.31 -5.76
CA LYS A 415 -19.91 -9.37 -6.05
C LYS A 415 -19.58 -10.72 -5.42
N GLY A 416 -20.35 -11.23 -4.47
CA GLY A 416 -20.13 -12.58 -3.89
C GLY A 416 -20.34 -12.61 -2.38
N LYS A 417 -19.84 -13.64 -1.68
CA LYS A 417 -19.87 -13.65 -0.21
C LYS A 417 -18.98 -12.52 0.31
N ILE A 418 -19.54 -11.62 1.11
CA ILE A 418 -18.83 -10.48 1.70
C ILE A 418 -18.99 -10.56 3.20
N ASN A 419 -17.88 -10.34 3.90
CA ASN A 419 -17.84 -10.08 5.32
C ASN A 419 -17.21 -8.70 5.56
N ILE A 420 -17.70 -7.97 6.54
CA ILE A 420 -17.16 -6.68 6.94
C ILE A 420 -16.79 -6.69 8.41
N THR A 421 -15.72 -5.97 8.75
CA THR A 421 -15.42 -5.57 10.12
C THR A 421 -15.05 -4.10 10.17
N ILE A 422 -15.34 -3.43 11.28
CA ILE A 422 -15.12 -2.01 11.50
C ILE A 422 -14.16 -1.85 12.68
N LYS A 423 -12.97 -1.34 12.39
CA LYS A 423 -11.83 -1.27 13.33
C LYS A 423 -11.00 -0.03 13.02
N ASP A 424 -10.37 0.55 14.04
CA ASP A 424 -9.31 1.54 13.84
C ASP A 424 -8.01 0.80 13.50
N ILE A 425 -7.76 0.59 12.21
CA ILE A 425 -6.62 -0.19 11.72
C ILE A 425 -5.35 0.65 11.55
N ASN A 426 -5.50 1.98 11.57
CA ASN A 426 -4.40 2.92 11.35
C ASN A 426 -3.97 3.66 12.64
N ALA A 427 -4.65 3.39 13.76
CA ALA A 427 -4.46 3.96 15.08
C ALA A 427 -4.60 5.50 15.11
N ASP A 428 -5.50 6.06 14.29
CA ASP A 428 -5.79 7.50 14.24
C ASP A 428 -7.00 7.93 15.08
N GLY A 429 -7.66 6.96 15.74
CA GLY A 429 -8.84 7.14 16.56
C GLY A 429 -10.16 7.06 15.80
N LYS A 430 -10.14 6.82 14.48
CA LYS A 430 -11.33 6.63 13.65
C LYS A 430 -11.42 5.20 13.18
N ASN A 431 -12.64 4.72 12.93
CA ASN A 431 -12.80 3.39 12.38
C ASN A 431 -12.75 3.39 10.85
N GLU A 432 -12.05 2.41 10.30
CA GLU A 432 -12.14 1.98 8.92
C GLU A 432 -13.03 0.77 8.79
N MET A 433 -13.67 0.65 7.62
CA MET A 433 -14.36 -0.58 7.26
C MET A 433 -13.42 -1.49 6.46
N VAL A 434 -13.13 -2.66 7.01
CA VAL A 434 -12.40 -3.73 6.34
C VAL A 434 -13.39 -4.70 5.71
N VAL A 435 -13.22 -4.96 4.42
CA VAL A 435 -14.08 -5.80 3.60
C VAL A 435 -13.30 -7.02 3.17
N MET A 436 -13.86 -8.19 3.44
CA MET A 436 -13.25 -9.49 3.21
C MET A 436 -14.18 -10.34 2.36
N SER A 437 -13.67 -10.90 1.28
CA SER A 437 -14.48 -11.67 0.34
C SER A 437 -13.61 -12.74 -0.32
N PRO A 438 -13.97 -14.03 -0.21
CA PRO A 438 -13.23 -15.10 -0.87
C PRO A 438 -13.31 -14.98 -2.40
N LEU A 439 -12.49 -15.79 -3.09
CA LEU A 439 -12.60 -15.92 -4.55
C LEU A 439 -14.01 -16.40 -4.93
N ALA A 440 -14.61 -15.74 -5.91
CA ALA A 440 -15.90 -16.10 -6.49
C ALA A 440 -15.71 -16.39 -7.99
N SER A 441 -16.63 -17.14 -8.60
CA SER A 441 -16.53 -17.56 -10.02
C SER A 441 -16.43 -16.40 -11.01
N ASP A 442 -16.85 -15.20 -10.62
CA ASP A 442 -16.84 -13.98 -11.42
C ASP A 442 -15.66 -13.05 -11.10
N ARG A 443 -14.75 -13.44 -10.19
CA ARG A 443 -13.55 -12.66 -9.83
C ARG A 443 -12.28 -13.47 -10.03
N HIS A 444 -11.21 -12.78 -10.40
CA HIS A 444 -9.88 -13.39 -10.55
C HIS A 444 -9.12 -13.50 -9.22
N ASN A 445 -9.46 -12.64 -8.24
CA ASN A 445 -8.85 -12.64 -6.91
C ASN A 445 -9.88 -12.46 -5.78
N GLY A 446 -9.59 -13.04 -4.61
CA GLY A 446 -10.25 -12.67 -3.34
C GLY A 446 -9.94 -11.22 -2.96
N VAL A 447 -10.84 -10.60 -2.20
CA VAL A 447 -10.71 -9.21 -1.73
C VAL A 447 -10.48 -9.20 -0.23
N PHE A 448 -9.45 -8.46 0.18
CA PHE A 448 -9.24 -8.06 1.55
C PHE A 448 -8.76 -6.61 1.46
N ALA A 449 -9.66 -5.66 1.74
CA ALA A 449 -9.48 -4.25 1.45
C ALA A 449 -10.07 -3.39 2.55
N ALA A 450 -9.44 -2.26 2.85
CA ALA A 450 -9.92 -1.32 3.85
C ALA A 450 -10.38 -0.02 3.17
N TYR A 451 -11.45 0.52 3.73
CA TYR A 451 -12.16 1.66 3.20
C TYR A 451 -12.34 2.69 4.30
N ASP A 452 -11.95 3.92 3.99
CA ASP A 452 -12.34 5.10 4.74
C ASP A 452 -13.76 5.49 4.30
N VAL A 453 -14.65 5.61 5.28
CA VAL A 453 -16.03 6.05 5.10
C VAL A 453 -16.13 7.49 5.61
N SER A 454 -16.11 8.45 4.69
CA SER A 454 -16.21 9.88 5.02
C SER A 454 -17.28 10.58 4.20
N GLY A 455 -18.28 11.13 4.91
CA GLY A 455 -19.46 11.75 4.31
C GLY A 455 -20.14 10.81 3.33
N ASP A 456 -20.39 11.28 2.10
CA ASP A 456 -21.05 10.49 1.05
C ASP A 456 -20.14 9.51 0.28
N LYS A 457 -18.86 9.39 0.63
CA LYS A 457 -17.90 8.61 -0.18
C LYS A 457 -17.29 7.45 0.59
N ILE A 458 -17.15 6.33 -0.11
CA ILE A 458 -16.29 5.21 0.28
C ILE A 458 -15.00 5.37 -0.51
N LYS A 459 -13.89 5.62 0.19
CA LYS A 459 -12.57 5.69 -0.42
C LYS A 459 -11.79 4.44 -0.04
N LYS A 460 -11.41 3.64 -1.04
CA LYS A 460 -10.45 2.56 -0.82
C LYS A 460 -9.13 3.18 -0.39
N ILE A 461 -8.73 2.92 0.85
CA ILE A 461 -7.44 3.40 1.39
C ILE A 461 -6.39 2.30 1.30
N TRP A 462 -6.82 1.04 1.27
CA TRP A 462 -5.93 -0.10 1.25
C TRP A 462 -6.55 -1.30 0.54
N GLU A 463 -5.72 -2.07 -0.15
CA GLU A 463 -6.11 -3.30 -0.85
C GLU A 463 -4.97 -4.30 -0.72
N GLY A 464 -5.22 -5.37 0.03
CA GLY A 464 -4.29 -6.46 0.28
C GLY A 464 -4.99 -7.80 0.16
N GLY A 465 -5.44 -8.13 -1.05
CA GLY A 465 -5.96 -9.45 -1.39
C GLY A 465 -5.46 -9.85 -2.78
N ARG A 466 -4.54 -10.80 -2.85
CA ARG A 466 -4.32 -11.60 -4.07
C ARG A 466 -4.81 -13.01 -3.78
N THR A 467 -5.07 -13.81 -4.81
CA THR A 467 -5.25 -15.25 -4.61
C THR A 467 -3.90 -15.87 -4.29
N TYR A 468 -3.82 -16.62 -3.20
CA TYR A 468 -2.64 -17.39 -2.82
C TYR A 468 -3.00 -18.86 -2.74
N TYR A 469 -2.21 -19.68 -3.43
CA TYR A 469 -2.42 -21.11 -3.51
C TYR A 469 -1.49 -21.83 -2.54
N HIS A 470 -2.05 -22.63 -1.64
CA HIS A 470 -1.30 -23.54 -0.78
C HIS A 470 -1.94 -24.92 -0.81
N GLU A 471 -1.14 -25.96 -1.03
CA GLU A 471 -1.61 -27.36 -1.11
C GLU A 471 -2.84 -27.60 -2.01
N LYS A 472 -2.96 -26.85 -3.12
CA LYS A 472 -4.08 -26.86 -4.07
C LYS A 472 -5.40 -26.31 -3.52
N GLN A 473 -5.36 -25.57 -2.43
CA GLN A 473 -6.48 -24.80 -1.89
C GLN A 473 -6.17 -23.30 -1.95
N ASP A 474 -7.21 -22.50 -2.17
CA ASP A 474 -7.12 -21.04 -2.06
C ASP A 474 -7.08 -20.67 -0.59
N ILE A 475 -6.08 -19.87 -0.20
CA ILE A 475 -6.01 -19.35 1.16
C ILE A 475 -6.81 -18.05 1.25
N VAL A 476 -7.74 -18.00 2.19
CA VAL A 476 -8.46 -16.78 2.57
C VAL A 476 -8.14 -16.46 4.02
N PHE A 477 -7.69 -15.23 4.26
CA PHE A 477 -7.46 -14.70 5.60
C PHE A 477 -8.63 -13.80 5.99
N PHE A 478 -9.09 -13.96 7.23
CA PHE A 478 -10.03 -13.05 7.85
C PHE A 478 -9.35 -12.34 9.01
N LEU A 479 -9.62 -11.05 9.17
CA LEU A 479 -9.23 -10.28 10.34
C LEU A 479 -10.19 -10.66 11.48
N ALA A 480 -9.68 -11.37 12.47
CA ALA A 480 -10.48 -11.81 13.61
C ALA A 480 -10.63 -10.68 14.64
N ASP A 481 -9.51 -10.06 15.02
CA ASP A 481 -9.48 -8.91 15.92
C ASP A 481 -8.14 -8.14 15.77
N GLY A 482 -8.09 -6.93 16.31
CA GLY A 482 -6.86 -6.13 16.38
C GLY A 482 -7.06 -4.84 17.17
N ALA A 483 -5.99 -4.39 17.82
CA ALA A 483 -5.93 -3.19 18.65
C ALA A 483 -4.48 -2.68 18.76
N ASP A 484 -4.30 -1.52 19.39
CA ASP A 484 -3.01 -1.05 19.90
C ASP A 484 -2.81 -1.64 21.31
N VAL A 485 -2.21 -2.82 21.37
CA VAL A 485 -2.10 -3.67 22.57
C VAL A 485 -1.20 -3.02 23.62
N ASP A 486 -0.12 -2.38 23.18
CA ASP A 486 0.92 -1.80 24.06
C ASP A 486 0.88 -0.25 24.13
N LYS A 487 -0.14 0.38 23.53
CA LYS A 487 -0.32 1.85 23.45
C LYS A 487 0.85 2.59 22.81
N ASP A 488 1.58 1.93 21.93
CA ASP A 488 2.74 2.49 21.25
C ASP A 488 2.38 2.98 19.83
N LYS A 489 1.08 2.98 19.50
CA LYS A 489 0.50 3.32 18.20
C LYS A 489 0.86 2.32 17.11
N ARG A 490 1.20 1.10 17.49
CA ARG A 490 1.25 -0.04 16.57
C ARG A 490 -0.11 -0.72 16.59
N PHE A 491 -0.42 -1.39 15.50
CA PHE A 491 -1.63 -2.20 15.41
C PHE A 491 -1.19 -3.66 15.45
N GLU A 492 -1.45 -4.32 16.58
CA GLU A 492 -1.36 -5.77 16.67
C GLU A 492 -2.68 -6.38 16.21
N ALA A 493 -2.59 -7.30 15.26
CA ALA A 493 -3.77 -7.94 14.69
C ALA A 493 -3.59 -9.44 14.59
N TYR A 494 -4.73 -10.12 14.59
CA TYR A 494 -4.84 -11.55 14.39
C TYR A 494 -5.56 -11.82 13.08
N LEU A 495 -4.87 -12.49 12.17
CA LEU A 495 -5.53 -13.08 11.01
C LEU A 495 -5.73 -14.57 11.23
N VAL A 496 -6.88 -15.07 10.78
CA VAL A 496 -7.21 -16.49 10.81
C VAL A 496 -7.39 -17.02 9.40
N SER A 497 -6.96 -18.26 9.18
CA SER A 497 -7.17 -18.98 7.92
C SER A 497 -7.62 -20.42 8.18
N PRO A 498 -8.90 -20.73 7.89
CA PRO A 498 -9.41 -22.11 7.93
C PRO A 498 -8.81 -23.00 6.83
N GLY A 499 -8.45 -22.42 5.68
CA GLY A 499 -7.97 -23.16 4.50
C GLY A 499 -6.55 -23.72 4.63
N ILE A 500 -5.74 -23.18 5.55
CA ILE A 500 -4.38 -23.70 5.80
C ILE A 500 -4.41 -24.96 6.66
N SER A 501 -5.34 -25.05 7.63
CA SER A 501 -5.40 -26.20 8.52
C SER A 501 -6.00 -27.46 7.89
N GLY A 502 -6.71 -27.33 6.76
CA GLY A 502 -7.25 -28.46 5.98
C GLY A 502 -8.44 -29.22 6.60
N ASP A 503 -8.69 -29.08 7.90
CA ASP A 503 -9.74 -29.78 8.66
C ASP A 503 -10.82 -28.83 9.20
N ALA A 504 -12.08 -29.25 9.14
CA ALA A 504 -13.19 -28.54 9.79
C ALA A 504 -12.98 -28.50 11.32
N GLY A 505 -13.14 -27.32 11.93
CA GLY A 505 -12.90 -27.12 13.36
C GLY A 505 -11.43 -26.93 13.74
N LYS A 506 -10.54 -26.81 12.75
CA LYS A 506 -9.18 -26.29 12.92
C LYS A 506 -9.03 -24.96 12.20
N THR A 507 -8.15 -24.10 12.70
CA THR A 507 -7.81 -22.84 12.05
C THR A 507 -6.38 -22.45 12.39
N ALA A 508 -5.64 -21.99 11.38
CA ALA A 508 -4.32 -21.44 11.56
C ALA A 508 -4.44 -19.96 11.97
N LEU A 509 -3.81 -19.62 13.10
CA LEU A 509 -3.67 -18.23 13.55
C LEU A 509 -2.37 -17.63 13.05
N PHE A 510 -2.43 -16.38 12.66
CA PHE A 510 -1.26 -15.56 12.40
C PHE A 510 -1.34 -14.30 13.25
N MET A 511 -0.30 -14.08 14.03
CA MET A 511 -0.16 -12.90 14.88
C MET A 511 0.82 -11.96 14.23
N PHE A 512 0.54 -10.67 14.33
CA PHE A 512 1.34 -9.64 13.70
C PHE A 512 1.57 -8.50 14.67
N GLU A 513 2.83 -8.11 14.82
CA GLU A 513 3.23 -6.82 15.39
C GLU A 513 3.59 -5.92 14.20
N SER A 514 2.92 -4.77 14.07
CA SER A 514 3.18 -3.83 12.98
C SER A 514 3.91 -2.59 13.49
N ASP A 515 5.23 -2.49 13.23
CA ASP A 515 6.02 -1.30 13.54
C ASP A 515 5.67 -0.06 12.67
N ASN A 516 4.72 -0.15 11.74
CA ASN A 516 4.29 0.95 10.87
C ASN A 516 2.76 1.03 10.76
N ASN A 517 2.24 2.26 10.59
CA ASN A 517 0.81 2.62 10.44
C ASN A 517 0.06 1.97 9.25
N LEU A 518 0.66 1.00 8.54
CA LEU A 518 0.03 0.32 7.42
C LEU A 518 0.39 -1.16 7.42
N PHE A 519 -0.58 -1.99 7.80
CA PHE A 519 -0.55 -3.43 7.65
C PHE A 519 -0.43 -3.80 6.16
N LYS A 520 0.69 -4.39 5.74
CA LYS A 520 0.87 -4.89 4.37
C LYS A 520 0.68 -6.41 4.35
N ALA A 521 -0.54 -6.86 4.05
CA ALA A 521 -0.85 -8.29 3.84
C ALA A 521 0.10 -8.98 2.82
N ASN A 522 0.69 -8.23 1.89
CA ASN A 522 1.73 -8.76 0.99
C ASN A 522 3.01 -9.22 1.71
N ASP A 523 3.40 -8.57 2.82
CA ASP A 523 4.61 -8.92 3.57
C ASP A 523 4.39 -10.18 4.43
N ILE A 524 3.18 -10.34 4.96
CA ILE A 524 2.70 -11.56 5.63
C ILE A 524 2.81 -12.77 4.71
N LEU A 525 2.33 -12.61 3.48
CA LEU A 525 2.23 -13.70 2.53
C LEU A 525 3.57 -14.02 1.90
N ARG A 526 4.48 -13.04 1.80
CA ARG A 526 5.89 -13.28 1.51
C ARG A 526 6.52 -14.17 2.59
N ALA A 527 6.37 -13.83 3.87
CA ALA A 527 6.90 -14.63 4.98
C ALA A 527 6.39 -16.08 4.93
N LEU A 528 5.09 -16.29 4.70
CA LEU A 528 4.49 -17.63 4.55
C LEU A 528 4.95 -18.38 3.29
N SER A 529 5.24 -17.67 2.20
CA SER A 529 5.76 -18.29 0.96
C SER A 529 7.25 -18.69 1.05
N PHE A 530 8.02 -18.03 1.92
CA PHE A 530 9.45 -18.26 2.10
C PHE A 530 9.77 -19.21 3.26
N ASN A 531 8.89 -19.35 4.26
CA ASN A 531 8.98 -20.41 5.26
C ASN A 531 8.53 -21.74 4.66
N ARG A 532 9.46 -22.38 3.96
CA ARG A 532 9.45 -23.80 3.62
C ARG A 532 10.41 -24.57 4.50
#